data_AF-A0A846XGQ7-F1
#
_entry.id   AF-A0A846XGQ7-F1
#
_cell.length_a   1.000
_cell.length_b   1.000
_cell.length_c   1.000
_cell.angle_alpha   90.00
_cell.angle_beta   90.00
_cell.angle_gamma   90.00
#
_symmetry.space_group_name_H-M   'P 1'
#
loop_
_entity.id
_entity.type
_entity.pdbx_description
1 polymer ?
#
loop_
_entity_poly.entity_id
_entity_poly.type
_entity_poly.pdbx_seq_one_letter_code
_entity_poly.pdbx_strand_id
1 'polypeptide(L)'
;MSWADYLRAREEQRQGANLPDGIVASTYLLATVDGQVVGRTSIRHTLNEGLRRRGGHIGYAVLPQYRRRGYGGAILRRSIVVARSIGIDRILLTCDDSNLGSRRIFSELSGLH
;
A
#
# COMPACT_ATOMS: atom_id res chain seq x y z
N MET A 1 -6.25 -23.46 -0.24
CA MET A 1 -5.44 -22.74 0.77
C MET A 1 -6.30 -22.58 2.01
N SER A 2 -5.84 -23.03 3.18
CA SER A 2 -6.58 -22.80 4.43
C SER A 2 -6.39 -21.35 4.92
N TRP A 3 -7.22 -20.93 5.88
CA TRP A 3 -7.04 -19.64 6.55
C TRP A 3 -5.68 -19.53 7.26
N ALA A 4 -5.24 -20.62 7.90
CA ALA A 4 -3.94 -20.67 8.55
C ALA A 4 -2.79 -20.53 7.54
N ASP A 5 -2.90 -21.16 6.37
CA ASP A 5 -1.89 -21.01 5.31
C ASP A 5 -1.85 -19.58 4.76
N TYR A 6 -3.01 -18.94 4.62
CA TYR A 6 -3.09 -17.54 4.21
C TYR A 6 -2.38 -16.61 5.20
N LEU A 7 -2.66 -16.77 6.50
CA LEU A 7 -2.02 -15.96 7.54
C LEU A 7 -0.51 -16.20 7.60
N ARG A 8 -0.07 -17.46 7.46
CA ARG A 8 1.35 -17.81 7.38
C ARG A 8 2.02 -17.11 6.20
N ALA A 9 1.43 -17.20 5.01
CA ALA A 9 1.97 -16.54 3.82
C ALA A 9 2.03 -15.01 3.97
N ARG A 10 1.09 -14.39 4.71
CA ARG A 10 1.15 -12.94 5.03
C ARG A 10 2.34 -12.62 5.94
N GLU A 11 2.61 -13.45 6.94
CA GLU A 11 3.73 -13.23 7.85
C GLU A 11 5.08 -13.50 7.17
N GLU A 12 5.20 -14.58 6.40
CA GLU A 12 6.38 -14.86 5.57
C GLU A 12 6.67 -13.70 4.61
N GLN A 13 5.63 -13.17 3.96
CA GLN A 13 5.78 -12.00 3.12
C GLN A 13 6.16 -10.74 3.90
N ARG A 14 5.74 -10.59 5.16
CA ARG A 14 6.20 -9.47 6.00
C ARG A 14 7.68 -9.60 6.36
N GLN A 15 8.15 -10.82 6.60
CA GLN A 15 9.55 -11.11 6.96
C GLN A 15 10.50 -11.21 5.75
N GLY A 16 9.96 -11.30 4.54
CA GLY A 16 10.77 -11.56 3.35
C GLY A 16 11.26 -13.01 3.23
N ALA A 17 10.62 -13.95 3.93
CA ALA A 17 10.97 -15.36 3.94
C ALA A 17 10.15 -16.15 2.91
N ASN A 18 10.75 -17.18 2.29
CA ASN A 18 10.07 -18.12 1.38
C ASN A 18 9.25 -17.45 0.27
N LEU A 19 9.72 -16.30 -0.23
CA LEU A 19 8.99 -15.54 -1.24
C LEU A 19 9.18 -16.13 -2.64
N PRO A 20 8.11 -16.24 -3.45
CA PRO A 20 8.24 -16.53 -4.87
C PRO A 20 9.05 -15.44 -5.59
N ASP A 21 9.67 -15.83 -6.71
CA ASP A 21 10.41 -14.90 -7.55
C ASP A 21 9.55 -13.69 -7.97
N GLY A 22 10.15 -12.51 -7.87
CA GLY A 22 9.47 -11.24 -8.20
C GLY A 22 8.55 -10.71 -7.10
N ILE A 23 8.33 -11.44 -6.00
CA ILE A 23 7.63 -10.95 -4.82
C ILE A 23 8.64 -10.33 -3.85
N VAL A 24 8.29 -9.20 -3.25
CA VAL A 24 9.10 -8.50 -2.26
C VAL A 24 8.44 -8.53 -0.90
N ALA A 25 9.26 -8.38 0.14
CA ALA A 25 8.76 -8.21 1.50
C ALA A 25 7.78 -7.03 1.57
N SER A 26 6.65 -7.22 2.26
CA SER A 26 5.65 -6.15 2.37
C SER A 26 4.77 -6.28 3.61
N THR A 27 4.42 -5.14 4.19
CA THR A 27 3.41 -5.03 5.25
C THR A 27 2.04 -4.85 4.63
N TYR A 28 1.10 -5.75 4.93
CA TYR A 28 -0.30 -5.68 4.52
C TYR A 28 -1.16 -5.22 5.70
N LEU A 29 -1.94 -4.14 5.52
CA LEU A 29 -2.83 -3.61 6.55
C LEU A 29 -4.24 -3.41 6.01
N LEU A 30 -5.23 -3.60 6.87
CA LEU A 30 -6.62 -3.24 6.63
C LEU A 30 -6.89 -1.87 7.26
N ALA A 31 -7.63 -1.04 6.53
CA ALA A 31 -8.15 0.21 7.05
C ALA A 31 -9.56 -0.03 7.57
N THR A 32 -9.82 0.34 8.82
CA THR A 32 -11.13 0.19 9.46
C THR A 32 -11.66 1.54 9.92
N VAL A 33 -12.99 1.69 9.88
CA VAL A 33 -13.75 2.80 10.47
C VAL A 33 -14.89 2.17 11.24
N ASP A 34 -15.00 2.47 12.54
CA ASP A 34 -16.03 1.91 13.43
C ASP A 34 -16.13 0.38 13.36
N GLY A 35 -14.97 -0.30 13.30
CA GLY A 35 -14.88 -1.75 13.20
C GLY A 35 -15.15 -2.33 11.81
N GLN A 36 -15.55 -1.52 10.82
CA GLN A 36 -15.81 -1.96 9.46
C GLN A 36 -14.59 -1.76 8.56
N VAL A 37 -14.23 -2.77 7.77
CA VAL A 37 -13.17 -2.65 6.76
C VAL A 37 -13.64 -1.71 5.65
N VAL A 38 -12.87 -0.65 5.40
CA VAL A 38 -13.13 0.33 4.33
C VAL A 38 -12.13 0.24 3.18
N GLY A 39 -10.98 -0.39 3.41
CA GLY A 39 -9.92 -0.49 2.43
C GLY A 39 -8.72 -1.25 2.95
N ARG A 40 -7.64 -1.21 2.15
CA ARG A 40 -6.39 -1.91 2.45
C ARG A 40 -5.19 -1.17 1.89
N THR A 41 -4.01 -1.50 2.42
CA THR A 41 -2.73 -1.04 1.89
C THR A 41 -1.70 -2.16 1.92
N SER A 42 -0.83 -2.16 0.93
CA SER A 42 0.39 -2.96 0.85
C SER A 42 1.58 -2.01 0.79
N ILE A 43 2.48 -2.13 1.76
CA ILE A 43 3.68 -1.31 1.89
C ILE A 43 4.87 -2.22 1.61
N ARG A 44 5.47 -2.09 0.44
CA ARG A 44 6.62 -2.89 0.02
C ARG A 44 7.87 -2.34 0.70
N HIS A 45 8.65 -3.22 1.31
CA HIS A 45 9.86 -2.87 2.06
C HIS A 45 11.03 -2.55 1.14
N THR A 46 10.99 -3.09 -0.08
CA THR A 46 11.94 -2.81 -1.15
C THR A 46 11.23 -2.84 -2.50
N LEU A 47 11.88 -2.34 -3.56
CA LEU A 47 11.37 -2.39 -4.92
C LEU A 47 12.31 -3.20 -5.80
N ASN A 48 11.74 -4.16 -6.53
CA ASN A 48 12.38 -4.74 -7.71
C ASN A 48 12.17 -3.82 -8.93
N GLU A 49 12.78 -4.17 -10.06
CA GLU A 49 12.73 -3.35 -11.28
C GLU A 49 11.31 -3.11 -11.78
N GLY A 50 10.44 -4.13 -11.72
CA GLY A 50 9.03 -4.02 -12.06
C GLY A 50 8.30 -3.01 -11.18
N LEU A 51 8.50 -3.08 -9.86
CA LEU A 51 7.88 -2.19 -8.89
C LEU A 51 8.37 -0.74 -8.97
N ARG A 52 9.63 -0.52 -9.39
CA ARG A 52 10.16 0.82 -9.68
C ARG A 52 9.47 1.46 -10.89
N ARG A 53 9.10 0.65 -11.89
CA ARG A 53 8.36 1.12 -13.06
C ARG A 53 6.87 1.29 -12.79
N ARG A 54 6.27 0.30 -12.13
CA ARG A 54 4.83 0.23 -11.85
C ARG A 54 4.58 -0.41 -10.49
N GLY A 55 4.01 0.34 -9.56
CA GLY A 55 3.58 -0.12 -8.25
C GLY A 55 4.08 0.76 -7.12
N GLY A 56 5.37 1.13 -7.13
CA GLY A 56 6.01 1.89 -6.05
C GLY A 56 6.00 1.17 -4.71
N HIS A 57 6.32 1.89 -3.64
CA HIS A 57 6.34 1.34 -2.28
C HIS A 57 4.95 1.13 -1.71
N ILE A 58 3.96 1.94 -2.10
CA ILE A 58 2.64 1.91 -1.47
C ILE A 58 1.57 1.66 -2.52
N GLY A 59 0.83 0.57 -2.37
CA GLY A 59 -0.39 0.31 -3.11
C GLY A 59 -1.58 0.23 -2.16
N TYR A 60 -2.62 1.03 -2.39
CA TYR A 60 -3.82 1.03 -1.56
C TYR A 60 -5.09 0.89 -2.40
N ALA A 61 -6.17 0.48 -1.74
CA ALA A 61 -7.48 0.40 -2.35
C ALA A 61 -8.56 0.73 -1.33
N VAL A 62 -9.61 1.43 -1.78
CA VAL A 62 -10.83 1.70 -1.01
C VAL A 62 -11.95 0.89 -1.63
N LEU A 63 -12.70 0.18 -0.78
CA LEU A 63 -13.85 -0.59 -1.22
C LEU A 63 -14.88 0.32 -1.92
N PRO A 64 -15.54 -0.14 -3.00
CA PRO A 64 -16.41 0.69 -3.84
C PRO A 64 -17.42 1.57 -3.08
N GLN A 65 -18.09 1.01 -2.09
CA GLN A 65 -19.12 1.68 -1.28
C GLN A 65 -18.58 2.81 -0.39
N TYR A 66 -17.27 2.83 -0.12
CA TYR A 66 -16.60 3.82 0.74
C TYR A 66 -15.75 4.83 -0.05
N ARG A 67 -15.76 4.78 -1.38
CA ARG A 67 -15.02 5.73 -2.23
C ARG A 67 -15.59 7.15 -2.14
N ARG A 68 -14.77 8.13 -2.54
CA ARG A 68 -15.11 9.58 -2.56
C ARG A 68 -15.45 10.18 -1.18
N ARG A 69 -15.01 9.53 -0.10
CA ARG A 69 -15.15 9.98 1.30
C ARG A 69 -13.82 10.37 1.97
N GLY A 70 -12.77 10.59 1.18
CA GLY A 70 -11.43 10.93 1.69
C GLY A 70 -10.57 9.76 2.21
N TYR A 71 -11.12 8.54 2.32
CA TYR A 71 -10.37 7.39 2.86
C TYR A 71 -9.12 7.01 2.07
N GLY A 72 -9.09 7.21 0.75
CA GLY A 72 -7.88 6.93 -0.04
C GLY A 72 -6.67 7.75 0.43
N GLY A 73 -6.87 9.05 0.64
CA GLY A 73 -5.83 9.94 1.15
C GLY A 73 -5.46 9.62 2.60
N ALA A 74 -6.44 9.30 3.44
CA ALA A 74 -6.19 8.89 4.82
C ALA A 74 -5.34 7.61 4.91
N ILE A 75 -5.67 6.59 4.10
CA ILE A 75 -4.89 5.35 4.02
C ILE A 75 -3.46 5.65 3.59
N LEU A 76 -3.27 6.40 2.50
CA LEU A 76 -1.94 6.71 1.99
C LEU A 76 -1.08 7.49 3.00
N ARG A 77 -1.63 8.50 3.69
CA ARG A 77 -0.92 9.25 4.75
C ARG A 77 -0.44 8.32 5.86
N ARG A 78 -1.31 7.41 6.34
CA ARG A 78 -0.95 6.42 7.36
C ARG A 78 0.09 5.42 6.84
N SER A 79 -0.02 4.99 5.58
CA SER A 79 0.97 4.11 4.95
C SER A 79 2.36 4.74 4.86
N ILE A 80 2.45 6.06 4.60
CA ILE A 80 3.74 6.78 4.60
C ILE A 80 4.39 6.77 5.99
N VAL A 81 3.60 6.97 7.06
CA VAL A 81 4.12 6.89 8.44
C VAL A 81 4.68 5.50 8.73
N VAL A 82 3.95 4.44 8.36
CA VAL A 82 4.41 3.05 8.55
C VAL A 82 5.64 2.74 7.69
N ALA A 83 5.71 3.22 6.45
CA ALA A 83 6.87 3.03 5.59
C ALA A 83 8.14 3.67 6.20
N ARG A 84 8.02 4.89 6.74
CA ARG A 84 9.13 5.56 7.43
C ARG A 84 9.52 4.84 8.72
N SER A 85 8.57 4.33 9.49
CA SER A 85 8.88 3.62 10.75
C SER A 85 9.64 2.31 10.54
N ILE A 86 9.64 1.76 9.31
CA ILE A 86 10.41 0.58 8.94
C ILE A 86 11.67 0.91 8.12
N GLY A 87 12.11 2.18 8.11
CA GLY A 87 13.37 2.61 7.50
C GLY A 87 13.30 3.00 6.03
N ILE A 88 12.11 3.23 5.47
CA ILE A 88 11.95 3.68 4.08
C ILE A 88 11.84 5.21 4.05
N ASP A 89 12.96 5.88 3.85
CA ASP A 89 13.01 7.35 3.82
C ASP A 89 12.51 7.94 2.50
N ARG A 90 12.87 7.30 1.38
CA ARG A 90 12.49 7.73 0.02
C ARG A 90 11.38 6.85 -0.53
N ILE A 91 10.15 7.36 -0.46
CA ILE A 91 8.95 6.64 -0.88
C ILE A 91 8.60 7.00 -2.33
N LEU A 92 8.86 6.07 -3.24
CA LEU A 92 8.29 6.11 -4.60
C LEU A 92 6.81 5.75 -4.57
N LEU A 93 5.97 6.64 -5.08
CA LEU A 93 4.56 6.38 -5.41
C LEU A 93 4.41 6.40 -6.92
N THR A 94 3.71 5.40 -7.47
CA THR A 94 3.36 5.38 -8.89
C THR A 94 1.86 5.39 -9.03
N CYS A 95 1.34 6.13 -9.99
CA CYS A 95 -0.07 6.17 -10.34
C CYS A 95 -0.19 5.93 -11.84
N ASP A 96 -1.19 5.16 -12.26
CA ASP A 96 -1.58 5.12 -13.67
C ASP A 96 -2.21 6.47 -14.04
N ASP A 97 -1.91 7.01 -15.22
CA ASP A 97 -2.41 8.31 -15.66
C ASP A 97 -3.95 8.39 -15.70
N SER A 98 -4.60 7.24 -15.91
CA SER A 98 -6.05 7.09 -15.90
C SER A 98 -6.67 7.12 -14.48
N ASN A 99 -5.86 6.97 -13.43
CA ASN A 99 -6.34 6.93 -12.05
C ASN A 99 -6.41 8.34 -11.44
N LEU A 100 -7.39 9.12 -11.91
CA LEU A 100 -7.65 10.49 -11.48
C LEU A 100 -7.76 10.64 -9.95
N GLY A 101 -8.33 9.64 -9.26
CA GLY A 101 -8.48 9.67 -7.81
C GLY A 101 -7.14 9.66 -7.07
N SER A 102 -6.18 8.85 -7.53
CA SER A 102 -4.85 8.78 -6.90
C SER A 102 -4.00 9.98 -7.30
N ARG A 103 -4.14 10.49 -8.53
CA ARG A 103 -3.49 11.75 -8.95
C ARG A 103 -3.86 12.93 -8.07
N ARG A 104 -5.15 13.10 -7.78
CA ARG A 104 -5.62 14.16 -6.88
C ARG A 104 -5.01 14.02 -5.48
N ILE A 105 -5.02 12.81 -4.94
CA ILE A 105 -4.42 12.54 -3.63
C ILE A 105 -2.91 12.84 -3.65
N PHE A 106 -2.19 12.46 -4.69
CA PHE A 106 -0.75 12.71 -4.78
C PHE A 106 -0.43 14.20 -4.87
N SER A 107 -1.21 14.97 -5.62
CA SER A 107 -1.10 16.44 -5.66
C SER A 107 -1.34 17.06 -4.27
N GLU A 108 -2.37 16.62 -3.55
CA GLU A 108 -2.67 17.08 -2.19
C GLU A 108 -1.59 16.69 -1.15
N LEU A 109 -0.79 15.65 -1.41
CA LEU A 109 0.27 15.17 -0.50
C LEU A 109 1.67 15.70 -0.84
N SER A 110 1.94 15.94 -2.12
CA SER A 110 3.23 16.47 -2.58
C SER A 110 3.34 17.98 -2.38
N GLY A 111 2.24 18.67 -2.10
CA GLY A 111 2.27 20.13 -1.95
C GLY A 111 2.77 20.85 -3.19
N LEU A 112 2.57 20.27 -4.39
CA LEU A 112 3.01 20.85 -5.67
C LEU A 112 2.39 22.24 -5.88
N HIS A 113 3.17 23.26 -5.52
CA HIS A 113 3.80 24.14 -6.51
C HIS A 113 5.11 23.49 -6.99
#